data_AF-A0A3E0KCV4-F1
#
_entry.id   AF-A0A3E0KCV4-F1
#
_cell.length_a   1.000
_cell.length_b   1.000
_cell.length_c   1.000
_cell.angle_alpha   90.00
_cell.angle_beta   90.00
_cell.angle_gamma   90.00
#
_symmetry.space_group_name_H-M   'P 1'
#
loop_
_entity.id
_entity.type
_entity.pdbx_description
1 polymer ?
#
loop_
_entity_poly.entity_id
_entity_poly.type
_entity_poly.pdbx_seq_one_letter_code
_entity_poly.pdbx_strand_id
1 'polypeptide(L)'
;MFVRVDGFGVGPRLLTERASSRPAQGTDFGELLAKGLEQVHALQAEADAAVLQLALGETDNLHQVMTAVERASLALELTIAIRNKLVDAYHELMRMQV
;
A
#
# COMPACT_ATOMS: atom_id res chain seq x y z
N MET A 1 -57.17 -44.97 -27.74
CA MET A 1 -55.71 -45.06 -27.53
C MET A 1 -55.34 -44.01 -26.48
N PHE A 2 -54.58 -44.42 -25.46
CA PHE A 2 -54.44 -43.77 -24.17
C PHE A 2 -53.61 -42.47 -24.18
N VAL A 3 -53.95 -41.60 -23.22
CA VAL A 3 -53.25 -40.38 -22.79
C VAL A 3 -51.82 -40.70 -22.33
N ARG A 4 -50.87 -39.78 -22.57
CA ARG A 4 -49.67 -39.64 -21.75
C ARG A 4 -49.49 -38.18 -21.35
N VAL A 5 -49.45 -37.95 -20.04
CA VAL A 5 -49.18 -36.70 -19.33
C VAL A 5 -47.68 -36.65 -18.98
N ASP A 6 -47.22 -35.46 -18.58
CA ASP A 6 -45.97 -35.13 -17.87
C ASP A 6 -44.72 -34.95 -18.74
N GLY A 7 -43.91 -33.89 -18.57
CA GLY A 7 -43.84 -32.86 -17.55
C GLY A 7 -42.45 -32.19 -17.60
N PHE A 8 -42.26 -31.13 -16.79
CA PHE A 8 -40.98 -30.50 -16.40
C PHE A 8 -40.19 -29.73 -17.48
N GLY A 9 -39.68 -28.51 -17.25
CA GLY A 9 -39.64 -27.66 -16.07
C GLY A 9 -38.85 -26.40 -16.41
N VAL A 10 -39.42 -25.23 -16.12
CA VAL A 10 -38.72 -23.94 -16.18
C VAL A 10 -37.81 -23.87 -14.96
N GLY A 11 -36.51 -24.06 -15.16
CA GLY A 11 -35.48 -23.73 -14.18
C GLY A 11 -34.73 -22.48 -14.64
N PRO A 12 -34.51 -21.47 -13.79
CA PRO A 12 -33.63 -20.37 -14.14
C PRO A 12 -32.26 -20.96 -14.45
N ARG A 13 -31.74 -20.65 -15.64
CA ARG A 13 -30.33 -20.86 -15.94
C ARG A 13 -29.55 -20.01 -14.95
N LEU A 14 -29.15 -20.62 -13.83
CA LEU A 14 -28.14 -20.08 -12.96
C LEU A 14 -26.89 -19.98 -13.83
N LEU A 15 -26.65 -18.78 -14.32
CA LEU A 15 -25.35 -18.34 -14.79
C LEU A 15 -24.43 -18.45 -13.57
N THR A 16 -23.96 -19.65 -13.29
CA THR A 16 -22.72 -19.86 -12.55
C THR A 16 -21.59 -19.49 -13.51
N GLU A 17 -21.58 -18.21 -13.89
CA GLU A 17 -20.35 -17.53 -14.19
C GLU A 17 -19.65 -17.44 -12.84
N ARG A 18 -18.89 -18.49 -12.50
CA ARG A 18 -17.80 -18.33 -11.54
C ARG A 18 -16.95 -17.24 -12.16
N ALA A 19 -17.16 -16.01 -11.70
CA ALA A 19 -16.19 -14.95 -11.81
C ALA A 19 -14.95 -15.51 -11.12
N SER A 20 -14.10 -16.14 -11.93
CA SER A 20 -12.74 -16.45 -11.60
C SER A 20 -12.13 -15.12 -11.21
N SER A 21 -12.03 -14.89 -9.91
CA SER A 21 -11.23 -13.84 -9.30
C SER A 21 -9.81 -14.07 -9.77
N ARG A 22 -9.47 -13.50 -10.94
CA ARG A 22 -8.07 -13.31 -11.29
C ARG A 22 -7.49 -12.50 -10.13
N PRO A 23 -6.44 -12.97 -9.44
CA PRO A 23 -5.75 -12.11 -8.50
C PRO A 23 -5.34 -10.89 -9.32
N ALA A 24 -5.81 -9.72 -8.92
CA ALA A 24 -5.45 -8.48 -9.57
C ALA A 24 -3.93 -8.44 -9.57
N GLN A 25 -3.33 -8.47 -10.75
CA GLN A 25 -1.90 -8.28 -10.96
C GLN A 25 -1.61 -6.78 -10.80
N GLY A 26 -1.98 -6.23 -9.64
CA GLY A 26 -1.57 -4.93 -9.17
C GLY A 26 -0.26 -5.10 -8.42
N THR A 27 0.60 -4.08 -8.47
CA THR A 27 1.84 -4.03 -7.72
C THR A 27 1.59 -4.49 -6.28
N ASP A 28 2.38 -5.45 -5.81
CA ASP A 28 2.25 -5.94 -4.44
C ASP A 28 2.40 -4.77 -3.47
N PHE A 29 1.45 -4.63 -2.55
CA PHE A 29 1.45 -3.52 -1.60
C PHE A 29 2.70 -3.58 -0.71
N GLY A 30 3.19 -4.78 -0.39
CA GLY A 30 4.45 -4.97 0.33
C GLY A 30 5.64 -4.41 -0.44
N GLU A 31 5.70 -4.63 -1.75
CA GLU A 31 6.72 -4.04 -2.62
C GLU A 31 6.64 -2.51 -2.67
N LEU A 32 5.44 -1.93 -2.73
CA LEU A 32 5.26 -0.48 -2.65
C LEU A 32 5.72 0.09 -1.30
N LEU A 33 5.38 -0.59 -0.20
CA LEU A 33 5.81 -0.19 1.14
C LEU A 33 7.33 -0.28 1.28
N ALA A 34 7.94 -1.37 0.79
CA ALA A 34 9.39 -1.55 0.80
C ALA A 34 10.09 -0.42 0.04
N LYS A 35 9.61 -0.08 -1.17
CA LYS A 35 10.13 1.06 -1.94
C LYS A 35 9.96 2.40 -1.21
N GLY A 36 8.84 2.58 -0.51
CA GLY A 36 8.61 3.77 0.32
C GLY A 36 9.62 3.89 1.46
N LEU A 37 9.92 2.78 2.14
CA LEU A 37 10.92 2.73 3.21
C LEU A 37 12.34 3.00 2.68
N GLU A 38 12.69 2.44 1.53
CA GLU A 38 13.96 2.74 0.85
C GLU A 38 14.08 4.22 0.50
N GLN A 39 12.99 4.86 0.03
CA GLN A 39 12.97 6.30 -0.24
C GLN A 39 13.18 7.13 1.03
N VAL A 40 12.54 6.76 2.15
CA VAL A 40 12.74 7.48 3.43
C VAL A 40 14.20 7.36 3.88
N HIS A 41 14.79 6.17 3.77
CA HIS A 41 16.20 5.97 4.09
C HIS A 41 17.12 6.82 3.19
N ALA A 42 16.84 6.88 1.89
CA ALA A 42 17.60 7.72 0.97
C ALA A 42 17.51 9.21 1.33
N LEU A 43 16.31 9.71 1.66
CA LEU A 43 16.10 11.10 2.08
C LEU A 43 16.82 11.43 3.40
N GLN A 44 16.83 10.49 4.35
CA GLN A 44 17.59 10.64 5.60
C GLN A 44 19.09 10.74 5.32
N ALA A 45 19.64 9.84 4.50
CA ALA A 45 21.05 9.88 4.13
C ALA A 45 21.44 11.17 3.38
N GLU A 46 20.57 11.68 2.51
CA GLU A 46 20.76 12.97 1.84
C GLU A 46 20.78 14.14 2.85
N ALA A 47 19.84 14.14 3.80
CA ALA A 47 19.79 15.16 4.85
C ALA A 47 21.04 15.14 5.73
N ASP A 48 21.47 13.95 6.17
CA ASP A 48 22.68 13.78 7.00
C ASP A 48 23.93 14.26 6.25
N ALA A 49 24.07 13.91 4.98
CA ALA A 49 25.17 14.37 4.15
C ALA A 49 25.17 15.89 3.97
N ALA A 50 23.99 16.50 3.74
CA ALA A 50 23.86 17.95 3.61
C ALA A 50 24.23 18.68 4.90
N VAL A 51 23.80 18.15 6.06
CA VAL A 51 24.15 18.69 7.38
C VAL A 51 25.65 18.60 7.63
N LEU A 52 26.28 17.47 7.27
CA LEU A 52 27.73 17.31 7.39
C LEU A 52 28.50 18.29 6.51
N GLN A 53 28.12 18.45 5.24
CA GLN A 53 28.76 19.41 4.34
C GLN A 53 28.67 20.84 4.88
N LEU A 54 27.52 21.23 5.46
CA LEU A 54 27.34 22.54 6.08
C LEU A 54 28.23 22.71 7.31
N ALA A 55 28.29 21.69 8.18
CA ALA A 55 29.11 21.72 9.38
C ALA A 55 30.62 21.78 9.07
N LEU A 56 31.05 21.19 7.96
CA LEU A 56 32.42 21.24 7.47
C LEU A 56 32.75 22.53 6.69
N GLY A 57 31.75 23.38 6.43
CA GLY A 57 31.91 24.59 5.62
C GLY A 57 32.09 24.31 4.13
N GLU A 58 31.74 23.11 3.66
CA GLU A 58 31.78 22.72 2.24
C GLU A 58 30.58 23.28 1.46
N THR A 59 29.54 23.72 2.15
CA THR A 59 28.39 24.42 1.58
C THR A 59 27.90 25.52 2.52
N ASP A 60 27.59 26.69 1.96
CA ASP A 60 26.94 27.80 2.68
C ASP A 60 25.42 27.80 2.48
N ASN A 61 24.88 26.83 1.74
CA ASN A 61 23.48 26.83 1.34
C ASN A 61 22.59 26.22 2.43
N LEU A 62 22.38 26.98 3.50
CA LEU A 62 21.53 26.60 4.62
C LEU A 62 20.10 26.22 4.18
N HIS A 63 19.55 26.90 3.15
CA HIS A 63 18.21 26.61 2.65
C HIS A 63 18.09 25.20 2.08
N GLN A 64 19.09 24.73 1.32
CA GLN A 64 19.08 23.37 0.78
C GLN A 64 19.19 22.32 1.89
N VAL A 65 20.03 22.57 2.90
CA VAL A 65 20.19 21.67 4.04
C VAL A 65 18.87 21.55 4.82
N MET A 66 18.25 22.68 5.17
CA MET A 66 16.96 22.68 5.87
C MET A 66 15.87 21.99 5.04
N THR A 67 15.86 22.23 3.72
CA THR A 67 14.92 21.56 2.81
C THR A 67 15.11 20.04 2.81
N ALA A 68 16.36 19.56 2.78
CA ALA A 68 16.65 18.13 2.81
C ALA A 68 16.18 17.49 4.12
N VAL A 69 16.46 18.15 5.26
CA VAL A 69 16.01 17.71 6.59
C VAL A 69 14.48 17.68 6.68
N GLU A 70 13.78 18.71 6.20
CA GLU A 70 12.32 18.77 6.20
C GLU A 70 11.69 17.67 5.34
N ARG A 71 12.25 17.40 4.15
CA ARG A 71 11.79 16.28 3.31
C ARG A 71 11.94 14.94 4.03
N ALA A 72 13.09 14.70 4.67
CA ALA A 72 13.34 13.47 5.41
C ALA A 72 12.35 13.30 6.59
N SER A 73 12.10 14.38 7.33
CA SER A 73 11.14 14.38 8.44
C SER A 73 9.72 14.08 7.96
N LEU A 74 9.24 14.80 6.94
CA LEU A 74 7.89 14.61 6.40
C LEU A 74 7.69 13.19 5.83
N ALA A 75 8.69 12.65 5.13
CA ALA A 75 8.64 11.29 4.60
C ALA A 75 8.56 10.24 5.72
N LEU A 76 9.29 10.44 6.82
CA LEU A 76 9.22 9.57 7.99
C LEU A 76 7.85 9.64 8.67
N GLU A 77 7.29 10.83 8.87
CA GLU A 77 5.96 11.00 9.44
C GLU A 77 4.89 10.30 8.61
N LEU A 78 4.95 10.45 7.29
CA LEU A 78 4.06 9.76 6.35
C LEU A 78 4.18 8.23 6.50
N THR A 79 5.41 7.73 6.60
CA THR A 79 5.68 6.29 6.79
C THR A 79 5.08 5.76 8.08
N ILE A 80 5.20 6.52 9.18
CA ILE A 80 4.59 6.16 10.47
C ILE A 80 3.06 6.14 10.35
N ALA A 81 2.45 7.12 9.67
CA ALA A 81 1.02 7.16 9.45
C ALA A 81 0.53 5.93 8.66
N ILE A 82 1.27 5.52 7.62
CA ILE A 82 0.97 4.31 6.84
C ILE A 82 1.11 3.07 7.73
N ARG A 83 2.21 2.94 8.48
CA ARG A 83 2.43 1.82 9.42
C ARG A 83 1.26 1.68 10.39
N ASN A 84 0.83 2.76 11.01
CA ASN A 84 -0.29 2.75 11.94
C ASN A 84 -1.58 2.28 11.26
N LYS A 85 -1.88 2.79 10.07
CA LYS A 85 -3.08 2.38 9.32
C LYS A 85 -3.08 0.90 8.96
N LEU A 86 -1.91 0.33 8.68
CA LEU A 86 -1.77 -1.10 8.39
C LEU A 86 -1.99 -1.98 9.62
N VAL A 87 -1.46 -1.56 10.78
CA VAL A 87 -1.73 -2.26 12.05
C VAL A 87 -3.22 -2.20 12.37
N ASP A 88 -3.88 -1.06 12.18
CA ASP A 88 -5.32 -0.91 12.37
C ASP A 88 -6.11 -1.83 11.44
N ALA A 89 -5.74 -1.89 10.16
CA ALA A 89 -6.39 -2.76 9.18
C ALA A 89 -6.23 -4.24 9.55
N TYR A 90 -5.04 -4.65 10.02
CA TYR A 90 -4.81 -6.00 10.52
C TYR A 90 -5.68 -6.31 11.75
N HIS A 91 -5.79 -5.38 12.71
CA HIS A 91 -6.66 -5.52 13.87
C HIS A 91 -8.15 -5.61 13.49
N GLU A 92 -8.59 -4.86 12.48
CA GLU A 92 -9.97 -4.93 11.98
C GLU A 92 -10.32 -6.30 11.41
N LEU A 93 -9.42 -6.87 10.59
CA LEU A 93 -9.63 -8.21 10.02
C LEU A 93 -9.73 -9.29 11.11
N MET A 94 -8.96 -9.19 12.20
CA MET A 94 -9.06 -10.12 13.33
C MET A 94 -10.40 -10.00 14.07
N ARG A 95 -10.98 -8.79 14.15
CA ARG A 95 -12.27 -8.56 14.82
C ARG A 95 -13.47 -9.05 14.01
N MET A 96 -13.34 -9.20 12.69
CA MET A 96 -14.40 -9.76 11.84
C MET A 96 -14.56 -11.28 11.94
N GLN A 97 -13.56 -12.00 12.46
CA GLN A 97 -13.53 -13.48 12.47
C GLN A 97 -13.97 -14.11 13.80
N VAL A 98 -14.35 -13.32 14.81
CA VAL A 98 -14.90 -13.82 16.09
C VAL A 98 -16.42 -13.77 16.12
#